data_AF-A0A158K0T4-F1
#
_entry.id   AF-A0A158K0T4-F1
#
_cell.length_a   1.000
_cell.length_b   1.000
_cell.length_c   1.000
_cell.angle_alpha   90.00
_cell.angle_beta   90.00
_cell.angle_gamma   90.00
#
_symmetry.space_group_name_H-M   'P 1'
#
loop_
_entity.id
_entity.type
_entity.pdbx_description
1 polymer ?
#
loop_
_entity_poly.entity_id
_entity_poly.type
_entity_poly.pdbx_seq_one_letter_code
_entity_poly.pdbx_strand_id
1 'polypeptide(L)'
;MIRVPYNGLRRMNIQVRHVAATAMTAAVVGSSLAFAQPAAPPLEQSSSPQVGEKVSHMISRPTTAIEYAKNLKFIIDHDLLLQDDFYTEANLKDVFNLEEVSITNNGSTPERYISIAANPPAYIFPRIMASPLFGGSVPGATLVGGKSSHALGLITAGINFQLTEDGPSFVETQQIFGNDFVLFSSPTPPPHGPLANASAPHGNETWRKEDFAHNQNKVVTISFNAAAQLTGITVKVDQNKGVERDN
;
A
#
# COMPACT_ATOMS: atom_id res chain seq x y z
N MET A 1 28.54 -32.62 44.09
CA MET A 1 28.64 -32.44 45.56
C MET A 1 28.96 -30.97 45.77
N ILE A 2 27.98 -30.10 46.07
CA ILE A 2 27.77 -29.38 47.35
C ILE A 2 26.45 -28.60 47.12
N ARG A 3 25.33 -29.02 47.74
CA ARG A 3 24.65 -28.41 48.90
C ARG A 3 24.18 -26.94 48.75
N VAL A 4 22.87 -26.82 48.49
CA VAL A 4 21.83 -25.86 49.01
C VAL A 4 22.08 -25.55 50.52
N PRO A 5 21.60 -24.45 51.19
CA PRO A 5 20.19 -24.01 51.08
C PRO A 5 19.67 -22.63 51.58
N TYR A 6 18.33 -22.46 51.41
CA TYR A 6 17.30 -21.84 52.30
C TYR A 6 17.36 -20.31 52.56
N ASN A 7 16.30 -19.55 52.86
CA ASN A 7 14.89 -19.76 53.25
C ASN A 7 14.17 -18.38 53.22
N GLY A 8 12.83 -18.32 53.24
CA GLY A 8 12.16 -17.15 53.84
C GLY A 8 10.73 -16.79 53.40
N LEU A 9 9.74 -17.57 53.81
CA LEU A 9 8.31 -17.19 53.85
C LEU A 9 8.03 -16.06 54.87
N ARG A 10 7.06 -15.17 54.60
CA ARG A 10 6.15 -14.64 55.62
C ARG A 10 4.76 -14.32 55.04
N ARG A 11 3.74 -15.00 55.57
CA ARG A 11 2.33 -14.60 55.55
C ARG A 11 2.06 -13.62 56.68
N MET A 12 1.06 -12.73 56.52
CA MET A 12 0.15 -12.42 57.63
C MET A 12 -1.21 -11.93 57.12
N ASN A 13 -2.26 -12.64 57.55
CA ASN A 13 -3.68 -12.29 57.50
C ASN A 13 -4.00 -11.15 58.46
N ILE A 14 -4.97 -10.28 58.13
CA ILE A 14 -5.91 -9.73 59.11
C ILE A 14 -7.31 -9.71 58.48
N GLN A 15 -8.24 -10.39 59.15
CA GLN A 15 -9.68 -10.42 58.91
C GLN A 15 -10.33 -9.65 60.06
N VAL A 16 -11.30 -8.76 59.79
CA VAL A 16 -12.26 -8.29 60.81
C VAL A 16 -13.65 -8.22 60.18
N ARG A 17 -14.60 -8.82 60.90
CA ARG A 17 -16.04 -8.96 60.61
C ARG A 17 -16.80 -7.73 61.12
N HIS A 18 -17.93 -7.38 60.50
CA HIS A 18 -19.19 -7.00 61.16
C HIS A 18 -20.36 -7.26 60.18
N VAL A 19 -21.21 -8.26 60.43
CA VAL A 19 -22.52 -8.26 61.14
C VAL A 19 -23.65 -7.61 60.33
N ALA A 20 -24.68 -8.43 60.07
CA ALA A 20 -25.89 -8.18 59.30
C ALA A 20 -26.95 -7.37 60.07
N ALA A 21 -27.88 -6.76 59.33
CA ALA A 21 -29.27 -6.59 59.76
C ALA A 21 -30.17 -6.35 58.53
N THR A 22 -31.07 -7.30 58.30
CA THR A 22 -32.22 -7.17 57.39
C THR A 22 -33.35 -6.47 58.12
N ALA A 23 -34.00 -5.49 57.48
CA ALA A 23 -35.32 -5.04 57.85
C ALA A 23 -36.16 -4.84 56.58
N MET A 24 -37.27 -5.57 56.49
CA MET A 24 -38.33 -5.35 55.49
C MET A 24 -39.23 -4.21 55.96
N THR A 25 -39.68 -3.34 55.06
CA THR A 25 -41.00 -2.69 55.18
C THR A 25 -41.48 -2.07 53.87
N ALA A 26 -42.68 -2.50 53.48
CA ALA A 26 -43.76 -1.79 52.78
C ALA A 26 -43.47 -0.99 51.49
N ALA A 27 -44.08 -1.47 50.40
CA ALA A 27 -44.35 -0.69 49.20
C ALA A 27 -45.36 0.43 49.49
N VAL A 28 -45.00 1.66 49.15
CA VAL A 28 -45.94 2.78 48.95
C VAL A 28 -45.80 3.22 47.50
N VAL A 29 -46.88 3.06 46.75
CA VAL A 29 -47.01 3.60 45.39
C VAL A 29 -47.29 5.09 45.53
N GLY A 30 -46.29 5.90 45.19
CA GLY A 30 -46.42 7.35 45.02
C GLY A 30 -45.90 7.71 43.64
N SER A 31 -46.79 7.84 42.67
CA SER A 31 -46.46 8.38 41.35
C SER A 31 -45.96 9.82 41.51
N SER A 32 -44.68 10.03 41.25
CA SER A 32 -44.13 11.35 40.94
C SER A 32 -43.36 11.23 39.64
N LEU A 33 -43.89 11.90 38.60
CA LEU A 33 -43.21 12.13 37.33
C LEU A 33 -41.95 12.93 37.62
N ALA A 34 -40.78 12.27 37.54
CA ALA A 34 -39.48 12.91 37.57
C ALA A 34 -38.70 12.49 36.32
N PHE A 35 -38.45 13.48 35.46
CA PHE A 35 -37.62 13.52 34.26
C PHE A 35 -36.93 12.20 33.84
N ALA A 36 -37.37 11.66 32.70
CA ALA A 36 -36.57 10.73 31.92
C ALA A 36 -35.24 11.41 31.54
N GLN A 37 -34.16 10.95 32.16
CA GLN A 37 -32.80 11.27 31.75
C GLN A 37 -32.59 10.59 30.37
N PRO A 38 -32.15 11.31 29.34
CA PRO A 38 -31.82 10.67 28.06
C PRO A 38 -30.75 9.61 28.32
N ALA A 39 -31.00 8.38 27.87
CA ALA A 39 -30.00 7.34 27.84
C ALA A 39 -28.76 7.89 27.11
N ALA A 40 -27.60 7.83 27.75
CA ALA A 40 -26.34 8.12 27.07
C ALA A 40 -26.28 7.19 25.84
N PRO A 41 -26.01 7.73 24.64
CA PRO A 41 -25.84 6.89 23.47
C PRO A 41 -24.68 5.91 23.74
N PRO A 42 -24.71 4.71 23.15
CA PRO A 42 -23.61 3.76 23.27
C PRO A 42 -22.32 4.50 22.91
N LEU A 43 -21.27 4.28 23.71
CA LEU A 43 -19.92 4.61 23.31
C LEU A 43 -19.63 3.81 22.04
N GLU A 44 -19.95 4.38 20.88
CA GLU A 44 -19.37 3.93 19.63
C GLU A 44 -17.86 4.09 19.83
N GLN A 45 -17.19 2.95 19.95
CA GLN A 45 -15.76 2.86 19.75
C GLN A 45 -15.54 3.36 18.32
N SER A 46 -15.33 4.66 18.19
CA SER A 46 -14.79 5.28 17.00
C SER A 46 -13.37 4.76 16.87
N SER A 47 -13.24 3.57 16.27
CA SER A 47 -12.00 3.15 15.67
C SER A 47 -11.67 4.22 14.64
N SER A 48 -10.60 4.98 14.92
CA SER A 48 -10.02 5.89 13.94
C SER A 48 -9.91 5.16 12.61
N PRO A 49 -10.34 5.76 11.48
CA PRO A 49 -10.15 5.14 10.19
C PRO A 49 -8.67 4.81 10.06
N GLN A 50 -8.37 3.53 9.81
CA GLN A 50 -7.01 3.10 9.53
C GLN A 50 -6.49 3.93 8.36
N VAL A 51 -5.24 4.37 8.46
CA VAL A 51 -4.65 5.38 7.55
C VAL A 51 -4.89 5.03 6.09
N GLY A 52 -4.96 3.75 5.69
CA GLY A 52 -5.24 3.41 4.30
C GLY A 52 -6.68 3.56 3.83
N GLU A 53 -7.70 3.42 4.69
CA GLU A 53 -9.10 3.73 4.34
C GLU A 53 -9.23 5.23 4.04
N LYS A 54 -8.51 6.07 4.81
CA LYS A 54 -8.45 7.53 4.60
C LYS A 54 -7.72 7.91 3.31
N VAL A 55 -6.73 7.12 2.87
CA VAL A 55 -5.89 7.46 1.73
C VAL A 55 -6.54 7.12 0.39
N SER A 56 -7.35 6.06 0.28
CA SER A 56 -8.11 5.77 -0.95
C SER A 56 -9.04 6.94 -1.32
N HIS A 57 -9.66 7.58 -0.32
CA HIS A 57 -10.48 8.78 -0.53
C HIS A 57 -9.71 10.04 -0.96
N MET A 58 -8.38 10.06 -0.83
CA MET A 58 -7.55 11.20 -1.27
C MET A 58 -7.13 11.07 -2.73
N ILE A 59 -7.23 9.88 -3.33
CA ILE A 59 -6.84 9.63 -4.71
C ILE A 59 -8.10 9.52 -5.56
N SER A 60 -8.22 10.41 -6.54
CA SER A 60 -9.36 10.34 -7.48
C SER A 60 -9.16 9.17 -8.45
N ARG A 61 -10.25 8.48 -8.78
CA ARG A 61 -10.25 7.41 -9.80
C ARG A 61 -9.75 7.97 -11.13
N PRO A 62 -8.65 7.43 -11.70
CA PRO A 62 -8.08 7.97 -12.93
C PRO A 62 -9.00 7.68 -14.12
N THR A 63 -9.08 8.63 -15.03
CA THR A 63 -9.78 8.54 -16.33
C THR A 63 -8.84 8.72 -17.52
N THR A 64 -7.59 9.14 -17.27
CA THR A 64 -6.55 9.34 -18.28
C THR A 64 -5.22 8.72 -17.83
N ALA A 65 -4.32 8.44 -18.78
CA ALA A 65 -2.98 7.94 -18.48
C ALA A 65 -2.16 8.92 -17.60
N ILE A 66 -2.38 10.23 -17.78
CA ILE A 66 -1.76 11.29 -16.96
C ILE A 66 -2.24 11.22 -15.51
N GLU A 67 -3.55 11.07 -15.28
CA GLU A 67 -4.10 10.89 -13.93
C GLU A 67 -3.61 9.60 -13.29
N TYR A 68 -3.51 8.53 -14.06
CA TYR A 68 -2.95 7.26 -13.58
C TYR A 68 -1.49 7.41 -13.10
N ALA A 69 -0.66 8.12 -13.88
CA ALA A 69 0.71 8.43 -13.51
C ALA A 69 0.80 9.36 -12.27
N LYS A 70 -0.12 10.33 -12.11
CA LYS A 70 -0.23 11.16 -10.90
C LYS A 70 -0.59 10.33 -9.66
N ASN A 71 -1.49 9.37 -9.80
CA ASN A 71 -1.84 8.47 -8.71
C ASN A 71 -0.63 7.61 -8.29
N LEU A 72 0.14 7.10 -9.25
CA LEU A 72 1.41 6.42 -8.97
C LEU A 72 2.39 7.34 -8.22
N LYS A 73 2.55 8.59 -8.65
CA LYS A 73 3.39 9.57 -7.93
C LYS A 73 2.94 9.75 -6.49
N PHE A 74 1.63 9.91 -6.25
CA PHE A 74 1.07 10.05 -4.91
C PHE A 74 1.37 8.81 -4.04
N ILE A 75 1.15 7.61 -4.56
CA ILE A 75 1.45 6.35 -3.86
C ILE A 75 2.92 6.28 -3.43
N ILE A 76 3.82 6.71 -4.33
CA ILE A 76 5.26 6.74 -4.09
C ILE A 76 5.63 7.78 -3.04
N ASP A 77 5.12 9.01 -3.15
CA ASP A 77 5.45 10.12 -2.25
C ASP A 77 4.97 9.91 -0.81
N HIS A 78 3.86 9.18 -0.65
CA HIS A 78 3.23 8.93 0.64
C HIS A 78 3.56 7.54 1.23
N ASP A 79 4.54 6.84 0.67
CA ASP A 79 5.01 5.53 1.12
C ASP A 79 3.90 4.47 1.26
N LEU A 80 2.87 4.56 0.43
CA LEU A 80 1.69 3.69 0.54
C LEU A 80 2.01 2.23 0.23
N LEU A 81 3.03 1.98 -0.59
CA LEU A 81 3.52 0.62 -0.87
C LEU A 81 3.99 -0.13 0.40
N LEU A 82 4.31 0.60 1.48
CA LEU A 82 4.68 -0.01 2.76
C LEU A 82 3.48 -0.29 3.67
N GLN A 83 2.28 0.17 3.31
CA GLN A 83 1.07 0.04 4.12
C GLN A 83 0.25 -1.18 3.69
N ASP A 84 -0.22 -1.99 4.63
CA ASP A 84 -1.02 -3.19 4.32
C ASP A 84 -2.36 -2.83 3.67
N ASP A 85 -2.99 -1.77 4.16
CA ASP A 85 -4.29 -1.30 3.69
C ASP A 85 -4.29 -0.93 2.20
N PHE A 86 -3.14 -0.48 1.66
CA PHE A 86 -2.99 -0.19 0.23
C PHE A 86 -3.31 -1.42 -0.63
N TYR A 87 -2.99 -2.63 -0.14
CA TYR A 87 -3.17 -3.88 -0.87
C TYR A 87 -4.56 -4.51 -0.69
N THR A 88 -5.54 -3.78 -0.16
CA THR A 88 -6.93 -4.25 -0.15
C THR A 88 -7.56 -4.11 -1.54
N GLU A 89 -8.48 -5.02 -1.88
CA GLU A 89 -9.16 -4.98 -3.18
C GLU A 89 -9.87 -3.64 -3.42
N ALA A 90 -10.56 -3.11 -2.41
CA ALA A 90 -11.26 -1.83 -2.50
C ALA A 90 -10.30 -0.68 -2.84
N ASN A 91 -9.18 -0.56 -2.13
CA ASN A 91 -8.21 0.50 -2.36
C ASN A 91 -7.54 0.37 -3.73
N LEU A 92 -7.16 -0.84 -4.15
CA LEU A 92 -6.57 -1.05 -5.47
C LEU A 92 -7.56 -0.70 -6.60
N LYS A 93 -8.84 -1.07 -6.44
CA LYS A 93 -9.89 -0.72 -7.40
C LYS A 93 -10.14 0.78 -7.46
N ASP A 94 -10.13 1.48 -6.33
CA ASP A 94 -10.33 2.93 -6.31
C ASP A 94 -9.13 3.70 -6.86
N VAL A 95 -7.92 3.38 -6.40
CA VAL A 95 -6.71 4.12 -6.77
C VAL A 95 -6.37 3.99 -8.26
N PHE A 96 -6.65 2.83 -8.84
CA PHE A 96 -6.29 2.50 -10.23
C PHE A 96 -7.50 2.31 -11.16
N ASN A 97 -8.72 2.58 -10.66
CA ASN A 97 -9.98 2.37 -11.37
C ASN A 97 -10.13 0.94 -11.94
N LEU A 98 -9.71 -0.08 -11.19
CA LEU A 98 -9.68 -1.46 -11.68
C LEU A 98 -11.06 -2.11 -11.59
N GLU A 99 -11.43 -2.86 -12.63
CA GLU A 99 -12.61 -3.75 -12.59
C GLU A 99 -12.27 -5.02 -11.79
N GLU A 100 -11.09 -5.57 -12.03
CA GLU A 100 -10.58 -6.80 -11.42
C GLU A 100 -9.13 -6.63 -10.98
N VAL A 101 -8.79 -7.26 -9.86
CA VAL A 101 -7.41 -7.37 -9.36
C VAL A 101 -7.22 -8.75 -8.74
N SER A 102 -6.14 -9.41 -9.11
CA SER A 102 -5.70 -10.64 -8.45
C SER A 102 -4.82 -10.28 -7.27
N ILE A 103 -5.17 -10.78 -6.09
CA ILE A 103 -4.40 -10.57 -4.86
C ILE A 103 -4.07 -11.95 -4.27
N THR A 104 -2.79 -12.23 -4.08
CA THR A 104 -2.34 -13.39 -3.32
C THR A 104 -1.70 -12.91 -2.03
N ASN A 105 -2.14 -13.42 -0.89
CA ASN A 105 -1.62 -13.06 0.42
C ASN A 105 -1.26 -14.33 1.18
N ASN A 106 0.04 -14.57 1.29
CA ASN A 106 0.61 -15.78 1.87
C ASN A 106 1.38 -15.47 3.14
N GLY A 107 1.28 -16.35 4.13
CA GLY A 107 1.98 -16.22 5.41
C GLY A 107 1.27 -15.33 6.42
N SER A 108 1.95 -15.04 7.52
CA SER A 108 1.48 -14.24 8.64
C SER A 108 2.66 -13.55 9.30
N THR A 109 2.41 -12.49 10.08
CA THR A 109 3.49 -11.79 10.80
C THR A 109 4.33 -12.78 11.62
N PRO A 110 5.68 -12.75 11.50
CA PRO A 110 6.48 -11.70 10.86
C PRO A 110 6.90 -11.98 9.40
N GLU A 111 6.49 -13.10 8.80
CA GLU A 111 6.80 -13.47 7.41
C GLU A 111 5.53 -13.50 6.54
N ARG A 112 5.35 -12.46 5.73
CA ARG A 112 4.15 -12.28 4.92
C ARG A 112 4.51 -11.77 3.54
N TYR A 113 3.82 -12.29 2.54
CA TYR A 113 4.01 -11.94 1.13
C TYR A 113 2.65 -11.62 0.50
N ILE A 114 2.52 -10.40 0.01
CA ILE A 114 1.36 -9.95 -0.77
C ILE A 114 1.83 -9.73 -2.20
N SER A 115 1.13 -10.28 -3.18
CA SER A 115 1.32 -9.97 -4.59
C SER A 115 0.02 -9.52 -5.22
N ILE A 116 0.13 -8.58 -6.17
CA ILE A 116 -0.98 -8.04 -6.94
C ILE A 116 -0.68 -8.16 -8.43
N ALA A 117 -1.72 -8.44 -9.20
CA ALA A 117 -1.69 -8.36 -10.65
C ALA A 117 -3.04 -7.84 -11.17
N ALA A 118 -3.00 -6.86 -12.07
CA ALA A 118 -4.20 -6.29 -12.66
C ALA A 118 -3.93 -5.77 -14.07
N ASN A 119 -5.01 -5.66 -14.85
CA ASN A 119 -5.03 -4.96 -16.12
C ASN A 119 -5.85 -3.68 -15.93
N PRO A 120 -5.26 -2.49 -16.12
CA PRO A 120 -6.00 -1.25 -16.09
C PRO A 120 -7.07 -1.17 -17.19
N PRO A 121 -8.08 -0.29 -17.03
CA PRO A 121 -9.22 -0.26 -17.94
C PRO A 121 -8.84 0.06 -19.39
N ALA A 122 -9.49 -0.64 -20.31
CA ALA A 122 -9.24 -0.50 -21.75
C ALA A 122 -9.62 0.88 -22.32
N TYR A 123 -10.48 1.65 -21.64
CA TYR A 123 -10.81 3.00 -22.08
C TYR A 123 -9.73 4.03 -21.71
N ILE A 124 -8.85 3.72 -20.74
CA ILE A 124 -7.66 4.52 -20.42
C ILE A 124 -6.48 4.02 -21.25
N PHE A 125 -6.31 2.70 -21.33
CA PHE A 125 -5.21 2.03 -22.03
C PHE A 125 -5.77 1.04 -23.06
N PRO A 126 -5.98 1.48 -24.31
CA PRO A 126 -6.57 0.66 -25.36
C PRO A 126 -5.87 -0.69 -25.52
N ARG A 127 -6.66 -1.74 -25.75
CA ARG A 127 -6.11 -3.08 -26.00
C ARG A 127 -5.36 -3.10 -27.31
N ILE A 128 -4.21 -3.77 -27.34
CA ILE A 128 -3.44 -3.97 -28.57
C ILE A 128 -3.99 -5.19 -29.28
N MET A 129 -4.29 -5.06 -30.57
CA MET A 129 -4.65 -6.20 -31.38
C MET A 129 -3.44 -7.12 -31.53
N ALA A 130 -3.62 -8.39 -31.18
CA ALA A 130 -2.60 -9.39 -31.49
C ALA A 130 -2.46 -9.50 -33.01
N SER A 131 -1.32 -10.01 -33.48
CA SER A 131 -1.08 -10.23 -34.91
C SER A 131 -2.27 -10.97 -35.54
N PRO A 132 -2.66 -10.63 -36.79
CA PRO A 132 -3.78 -11.27 -37.48
C PRO A 132 -3.70 -12.80 -37.51
N LEU A 133 -2.49 -13.36 -37.41
CA LEU A 133 -2.22 -14.80 -37.38
C LEU A 133 -2.69 -15.50 -36.10
N PHE A 134 -2.71 -14.79 -34.97
CA PHE A 134 -3.07 -15.36 -33.67
C PHE A 134 -4.48 -14.97 -33.23
N GLY A 135 -5.01 -13.86 -33.76
CA GLY A 135 -6.30 -13.31 -33.36
C GLY A 135 -6.31 -12.82 -31.90
N GLY A 136 -7.34 -12.07 -31.54
CA GLY A 136 -7.51 -11.56 -30.17
C GLY A 136 -6.79 -10.25 -29.89
N SER A 137 -6.77 -9.87 -28.62
CA SER A 137 -6.17 -8.62 -28.15
C SER A 137 -5.58 -8.80 -26.77
N VAL A 138 -4.51 -8.06 -26.48
CA VAL A 138 -3.83 -8.03 -25.18
C VAL A 138 -4.10 -6.70 -24.47
N PRO A 139 -4.03 -6.65 -23.13
CA PRO A 139 -4.16 -5.39 -22.39
C PRO A 139 -3.15 -4.33 -22.88
N GLY A 140 -3.59 -3.07 -22.98
CA GLY A 140 -2.72 -1.94 -23.33
C GLY A 140 -1.68 -1.63 -22.25
N ALA A 141 -2.03 -1.96 -21.01
CA ALA A 141 -1.19 -1.80 -19.84
C ALA A 141 -1.35 -2.97 -18.87
N THR A 142 -0.33 -3.19 -18.05
CA THR A 142 -0.34 -4.20 -16.97
C THR A 142 0.24 -3.58 -15.69
N LEU A 143 -0.32 -3.98 -14.55
CA LEU A 143 0.13 -3.58 -13.22
C LEU A 143 0.45 -4.84 -12.42
N VAL A 144 1.69 -4.98 -11.98
CA VAL A 144 2.10 -6.05 -11.06
C VAL A 144 2.86 -5.45 -9.89
N GLY A 145 2.79 -6.07 -8.73
CA GLY A 145 3.48 -5.56 -7.56
C GLY A 145 3.29 -6.42 -6.34
N GLY A 146 3.70 -5.89 -5.19
CA GLY A 146 3.55 -6.60 -3.95
C GLY A 146 4.34 -5.99 -2.80
N LYS A 147 4.24 -6.65 -1.66
CA LYS A 147 4.97 -6.35 -0.42
C LYS A 147 5.38 -7.66 0.25
N SER A 148 6.64 -7.77 0.62
CA SER A 148 7.16 -8.82 1.51
C SER A 148 7.58 -8.22 2.84
N SER A 149 7.30 -8.93 3.92
CA SER A 149 7.83 -8.66 5.26
C SER A 149 8.57 -9.90 5.73
N HIS A 150 9.76 -9.72 6.27
CA HIS A 150 10.62 -10.80 6.74
C HIS A 150 10.83 -10.72 8.26
N ALA A 151 11.10 -11.86 8.88
CA ALA A 151 11.31 -11.98 10.34
C ALA A 151 12.37 -11.04 10.93
N LEU A 152 13.35 -10.63 10.12
CA LEU A 152 14.44 -9.73 10.50
C LEU A 152 14.05 -8.23 10.45
N GLY A 153 12.79 -7.90 10.20
CA GLY A 153 12.32 -6.52 10.11
C GLY A 153 12.61 -5.84 8.77
N LEU A 154 13.05 -6.61 7.76
CA LEU A 154 13.19 -6.16 6.38
C LEU A 154 11.82 -6.21 5.69
N ILE A 155 11.42 -5.08 5.12
CA ILE A 155 10.23 -4.96 4.28
C ILE A 155 10.68 -4.57 2.87
N THR A 156 10.25 -5.31 1.87
CA THR A 156 10.42 -4.91 0.46
C THR A 156 9.04 -4.73 -0.15
N ALA A 157 8.83 -3.66 -0.88
CA ALA A 157 7.61 -3.42 -1.65
C ALA A 157 7.96 -2.90 -3.03
N GLY A 158 7.06 -3.10 -3.98
CA GLY A 158 7.28 -2.61 -5.32
C GLY A 158 6.07 -2.70 -6.21
N ILE A 159 6.14 -1.95 -7.30
CA ILE A 159 5.16 -1.98 -8.37
C ILE A 159 5.90 -1.87 -9.69
N ASN A 160 5.40 -2.57 -10.71
CA ASN A 160 5.84 -2.47 -12.08
C ASN A 160 4.58 -2.25 -12.92
N PHE A 161 4.48 -1.04 -13.45
CA PHE A 161 3.44 -0.62 -14.35
C PHE A 161 4.02 -0.53 -15.75
N GLN A 162 3.48 -1.31 -16.69
CA GLN A 162 3.93 -1.34 -18.07
C GLN A 162 2.81 -0.87 -18.99
N LEU A 163 3.17 -0.04 -19.96
CA LEU A 163 2.30 0.47 -21.01
C LEU A 163 2.93 0.12 -22.34
N THR A 164 2.12 -0.29 -23.30
CA THR A 164 2.61 -0.54 -24.65
C THR A 164 2.63 0.75 -25.47
N GLU A 165 1.54 1.53 -25.40
CA GLU A 165 1.33 2.77 -26.14
C GLU A 165 0.54 3.77 -25.28
N ASP A 166 0.41 5.01 -25.75
CA ASP A 166 -0.44 6.06 -25.19
C ASP A 166 -0.14 6.49 -23.73
N GLY A 167 1.09 6.27 -23.27
CA GLY A 167 1.57 6.85 -22.03
C GLY A 167 1.80 8.37 -22.12
N PRO A 168 1.90 9.08 -20.98
CA PRO A 168 2.29 10.48 -20.95
C PRO A 168 3.61 10.73 -21.70
N SER A 169 3.74 11.88 -22.34
CA SER A 169 5.00 12.31 -22.95
C SER A 169 6.10 12.50 -21.91
N PHE A 170 7.35 12.57 -22.35
CA PHE A 170 8.49 12.89 -21.48
C PHE A 170 8.26 14.18 -20.67
N VAL A 171 7.75 15.24 -21.30
CA VAL A 171 7.49 16.53 -20.64
C VAL A 171 6.40 16.40 -19.57
N GLU A 172 5.30 15.73 -19.87
CA GLU A 172 4.23 15.47 -18.89
C GLU A 172 4.73 14.59 -17.74
N THR A 173 5.56 13.58 -18.06
CA THR A 173 6.17 12.70 -17.05
C THR A 173 7.09 13.50 -16.13
N GLN A 174 7.91 14.42 -16.66
CA GLN A 174 8.73 15.32 -15.84
C GLN A 174 7.89 16.24 -14.95
N GLN A 175 6.77 16.77 -15.46
CA GLN A 175 5.86 17.58 -14.65
C GLN A 175 5.23 16.79 -13.49
N ILE A 176 5.02 15.48 -13.65
CA ILE A 176 4.45 14.62 -12.62
C ILE A 176 5.52 14.19 -11.62
N PHE A 177 6.65 13.66 -12.10
CA PHE A 177 7.64 12.99 -11.26
C PHE A 177 8.79 13.89 -10.78
N GLY A 178 9.02 15.02 -11.44
CA GLY A 178 10.14 15.92 -11.18
C GLY A 178 11.30 15.74 -12.17
N ASN A 179 12.35 16.54 -11.96
CA ASN A 179 13.49 16.67 -12.89
C ASN A 179 14.79 16.08 -12.33
N ASP A 180 14.71 15.35 -11.21
CA ASP A 180 15.84 14.80 -10.47
C ASP A 180 16.20 13.36 -10.88
N PHE A 181 15.60 12.86 -11.95
CA PHE A 181 15.99 11.61 -12.56
C PHE A 181 17.32 11.75 -13.31
N VAL A 182 18.12 10.70 -13.25
CA VAL A 182 19.35 10.56 -14.04
C VAL A 182 19.15 9.53 -15.13
N LEU A 183 19.77 9.75 -16.29
CA LEU A 183 19.79 8.78 -17.38
C LEU A 183 20.47 7.48 -16.88
N PHE A 184 19.71 6.39 -16.83
CA PHE A 184 20.18 5.11 -16.28
C PHE A 184 20.74 4.19 -17.36
N SER A 185 20.08 4.14 -18.51
CA SER A 185 20.53 3.36 -19.64
C SER A 185 20.09 4.00 -20.95
N SER A 186 21.05 4.19 -21.85
CA SER A 186 20.78 4.31 -23.27
C SER A 186 20.41 2.91 -23.81
N PRO A 187 19.55 2.81 -24.84
CA PRO A 187 19.00 1.54 -25.28
C PRO A 187 20.09 0.53 -25.65
N THR A 188 20.19 -0.55 -24.89
CA THR A 188 20.85 -1.77 -25.36
C THR A 188 19.88 -2.49 -26.30
N PRO A 189 20.32 -2.93 -27.49
CA PRO A 189 19.45 -3.64 -28.41
C PRO A 189 18.90 -4.90 -27.73
N PRO A 190 17.57 -5.07 -27.66
CA PRO A 190 16.98 -6.25 -27.04
C PRO A 190 17.34 -7.50 -27.85
N PRO A 191 17.33 -8.68 -27.22
CA PRO A 191 17.65 -9.94 -27.89
C PRO A 191 16.71 -10.30 -29.05
N HIS A 192 15.59 -9.57 -29.19
CA HIS A 192 14.55 -9.81 -30.19
C HIS A 192 14.59 -8.85 -31.39
N GLY A 193 15.67 -8.07 -31.54
CA GLY A 193 15.89 -7.22 -32.71
C GLY A 193 16.23 -5.77 -32.34
N PRO A 194 16.60 -4.95 -33.34
CA PRO A 194 16.90 -3.54 -33.11
C PRO A 194 15.65 -2.80 -32.61
N LEU A 195 15.83 -1.89 -31.66
CA LEU A 195 14.78 -0.95 -31.29
C LEU A 195 14.47 -0.04 -32.48
N ALA A 196 13.23 0.43 -32.58
CA ALA A 196 12.89 1.50 -33.50
C ALA A 196 13.78 2.73 -33.21
N ASN A 197 14.22 3.42 -34.26
CA ASN A 197 14.97 4.66 -34.09
C ASN A 197 14.14 5.67 -33.29
N ALA A 198 14.77 6.39 -32.37
CA ALA A 198 14.11 7.47 -31.66
C ALA A 198 13.54 8.48 -32.67
N SER A 199 12.25 8.77 -32.56
CA SER A 199 11.53 9.74 -33.38
C SER A 199 11.33 11.08 -32.66
N ALA A 200 11.64 11.14 -31.37
CA ALA A 200 11.59 12.34 -30.54
C ALA A 200 12.81 12.42 -29.60
N PRO A 201 13.15 13.63 -29.09
CA PRO A 201 14.08 13.76 -27.97
C PRO A 201 13.64 12.89 -26.79
N HIS A 202 14.59 12.23 -26.13
CA HIS A 202 14.34 11.26 -25.06
C HIS A 202 13.65 9.95 -25.48
N GLY A 203 13.55 9.70 -26.79
CA GLY A 203 13.04 8.44 -27.30
C GLY A 203 13.94 7.25 -26.95
N ASN A 204 13.32 6.14 -26.52
CA ASN A 204 13.99 4.90 -26.07
C ASN A 204 14.90 5.06 -24.85
N GLU A 205 14.79 6.15 -24.10
CA GLU A 205 15.59 6.36 -22.90
C GLU A 205 14.94 5.73 -21.66
N THR A 206 15.78 5.35 -20.71
CA THR A 206 15.36 4.93 -19.37
C THR A 206 16.07 5.79 -18.34
N TRP A 207 15.28 6.32 -17.41
CA TRP A 207 15.70 7.26 -16.39
C TRP A 207 15.43 6.67 -15.00
N ARG A 208 16.32 6.94 -14.04
CA ARG A 208 16.23 6.41 -12.67
C ARG A 208 16.41 7.53 -11.66
N LYS A 209 15.65 7.44 -10.58
CA LYS A 209 15.81 8.22 -9.36
C LYS A 209 15.99 7.26 -8.19
N GLU A 210 16.86 7.61 -7.26
CA GLU A 210 17.10 6.84 -6.04
C GLU A 210 17.15 7.79 -4.83
N ASP A 211 16.28 7.52 -3.86
CA ASP A 211 16.15 8.29 -2.62
C ASP A 211 16.47 7.40 -1.41
N PHE A 212 17.27 7.94 -0.49
CA PHE A 212 17.57 7.31 0.79
C PHE A 212 17.11 8.21 1.93
N ALA A 213 16.08 7.79 2.67
CA ALA A 213 15.56 8.52 3.82
C ALA A 213 14.96 7.56 4.85
N HIS A 214 14.99 7.87 6.14
CA HIS A 214 14.26 7.13 7.19
C HIS A 214 14.43 5.58 7.14
N ASN A 215 15.65 5.07 6.94
CA ASN A 215 15.97 3.65 6.77
C ASN A 215 15.27 2.96 5.58
N GLN A 216 14.87 3.76 4.59
CA GLN A 216 14.23 3.34 3.35
C GLN A 216 15.15 3.68 2.18
N ASN A 217 15.37 2.70 1.30
CA ASN A 217 15.88 2.93 -0.06
C ASN A 217 14.69 2.84 -1.03
N LYS A 218 14.48 3.88 -1.83
CA LYS A 218 13.43 3.96 -2.83
C LYS A 218 14.06 4.20 -4.20
N VAL A 219 13.85 3.28 -5.12
CA VAL A 219 14.29 3.37 -6.51
C VAL A 219 13.07 3.48 -7.42
N VAL A 220 13.02 4.53 -8.23
CA VAL A 220 12.01 4.73 -9.28
C VAL A 220 12.70 4.73 -10.62
N THR A 221 12.26 3.87 -11.54
CA THR A 221 12.76 3.78 -12.91
C THR A 221 11.61 4.04 -13.87
N ILE A 222 11.80 4.95 -14.81
CA ILE A 222 10.84 5.28 -15.87
C ILE A 222 11.46 5.02 -17.23
N SER A 223 10.69 4.48 -18.18
CA SER A 223 11.16 4.17 -19.54
C SER A 223 10.24 4.75 -20.59
N PHE A 224 10.80 5.08 -21.75
CA PHE A 224 10.09 5.71 -22.86
C PHE A 224 10.24 4.92 -24.18
N ASN A 225 9.22 4.98 -25.04
CA ASN A 225 9.29 4.47 -26.41
C ASN A 225 10.06 5.45 -27.33
N ALA A 226 10.19 5.10 -28.62
CA ALA A 226 10.85 5.92 -29.62
C ALA A 226 10.26 7.35 -29.77
N ALA A 227 8.96 7.52 -29.50
CA ALA A 227 8.25 8.79 -29.54
C ALA A 227 8.30 9.56 -28.21
N ALA A 228 9.13 9.12 -27.26
CA ALA A 228 9.27 9.70 -25.93
C ALA A 228 7.97 9.68 -25.10
N GLN A 229 7.14 8.65 -25.30
CA GLN A 229 5.98 8.36 -24.46
C GLN A 229 6.33 7.29 -23.43
N LEU A 230 5.81 7.45 -22.21
CA LEU A 230 6.07 6.55 -21.09
C LEU A 230 5.59 5.13 -21.41
N THR A 231 6.48 4.15 -21.29
CA THR A 231 6.20 2.71 -21.45
C THR A 231 6.31 1.93 -20.16
N GLY A 232 6.88 2.51 -19.12
CA GLY A 232 6.84 1.85 -17.83
C GLY A 232 7.35 2.67 -16.66
N ILE A 233 6.82 2.35 -15.49
CA ILE A 233 7.25 2.84 -14.18
C ILE A 233 7.52 1.60 -13.31
N THR A 234 8.75 1.45 -12.84
CA THR A 234 9.10 0.45 -11.83
C THR A 234 9.50 1.17 -10.55
N VAL A 235 8.90 0.76 -9.43
CA VAL A 235 9.22 1.26 -8.09
C VAL A 235 9.67 0.10 -7.25
N LYS A 236 10.80 0.27 -6.56
CA LYS A 236 11.26 -0.63 -5.50
C LYS A 236 11.48 0.16 -4.23
N VAL A 237 10.96 -0.33 -3.13
CA VAL A 237 11.16 0.21 -1.79
C VAL A 237 11.70 -0.89 -0.90
N ASP A 238 12.86 -0.67 -0.31
CA ASP A 238 13.42 -1.53 0.74
C ASP A 238 13.45 -0.72 2.04
N GLN A 239 12.82 -1.22 3.11
CA GLN A 239 12.82 -0.60 4.43
C GLN A 239 13.38 -1.58 5.47
N ASN A 240 14.37 -1.12 6.24
CA ASN A 240 14.89 -1.86 7.39
C ASN A 240 14.38 -1.23 8.68
N LYS A 241 13.47 -1.92 9.38
CA LYS A 241 12.95 -1.41 10.65
C LYS A 241 13.93 -1.56 11.82
N GLY A 242 15.02 -2.33 11.65
CA GLY A 242 15.87 -2.73 12.75
C GLY A 242 15.09 -3.60 13.75
N VAL A 243 15.79 -4.49 14.47
CA VAL A 243 15.21 -5.05 15.68
C VAL A 243 15.34 -3.94 16.72
N GLU A 244 14.24 -3.28 17.10
CA GLU A 244 14.20 -2.49 18.33
C GLU A 244 14.69 -3.43 19.44
N ARG A 245 15.94 -3.22 19.89
CA ARG A 245 16.43 -3.84 21.10
C ARG A 245 15.84 -3.02 22.23
N ASP A 246 14.72 -3.49 22.77
CA ASP A 246 14.20 -3.00 24.05
C ASP A 246 15.35 -3.09 25.07
N ASN A 247 15.81 -1.93 25.54
CA ASN A 247 16.73 -1.77 26.68
C ASN A 247 15.94 -1.27 27.88
#